data_AF-A0A2H0S1D6-F1
#
_entry.id   AF-A0A2H0S1D6-F1
#
_cell.length_a   1.000
_cell.length_b   1.000
_cell.length_c   1.000
_cell.angle_alpha   90.00
_cell.angle_beta   90.00
_cell.angle_gamma   90.00
#
_symmetry.space_group_name_H-M   'P 1'
#
loop_
_entity.id
_entity.type
_entity.pdbx_description
1 polymer ?
#
loop_
_entity_poly.entity_id
_entity_poly.type
_entity_poly.pdbx_seq_one_letter_code
_entity_poly.pdbx_strand_id
1 'polypeptide(L)' 'MDLSRLQKLIDRSHILTEAERTYWTQSLPKMNEMQQERLEQILTKAKQIPWTEQVQKYFASIAQTARGVVSKR' A
#
# COMPACT_ATOMS: atom_id res chain seq x y z
N MET A 1 -3.94 -18.71 -4.92
CA MET A 1 -4.56 -17.36 -4.82
C MET A 1 -4.38 -16.64 -6.17
N ASP A 2 -5.34 -15.82 -6.64
CA ASP A 2 -5.23 -15.14 -7.95
C ASP A 2 -4.39 -13.85 -7.84
N LEU A 3 -3.18 -13.90 -8.41
CA LEU A 3 -2.27 -12.75 -8.46
C LEU A 3 -2.91 -11.53 -9.16
N SER A 4 -3.83 -11.77 -10.10
CA SER A 4 -4.54 -10.71 -10.83
C SER A 4 -5.46 -9.89 -9.92
N ARG A 5 -6.02 -10.51 -8.88
CA ARG A 5 -6.85 -9.83 -7.88
C ARG A 5 -5.99 -8.95 -6.96
N LEU A 6 -4.87 -9.47 -6.50
CA LEU A 6 -3.89 -8.74 -5.69
C LEU A 6 -3.31 -7.54 -6.46
N GLN A 7 -2.98 -7.73 -7.75
CA GLN A 7 -2.55 -6.65 -8.64
C GLN A 7 -3.55 -5.49 -8.66
N LYS A 8 -4.84 -5.79 -8.87
CA LYS A 8 -5.90 -4.77 -8.87
C LYS A 8 -6.05 -4.06 -7.53
N LEU A 9 -5.84 -4.77 -6.42
CA LEU A 9 -5.87 -4.18 -5.07
C LEU A 9 -4.68 -3.25 -4.83
N ILE A 10 -3.49 -3.62 -5.30
CA ILE A 10 -2.29 -2.78 -5.24
C ILE A 10 -2.52 -1.51 -6.07
N ASP A 11 -2.94 -1.65 -7.33
CA ASP A 11 -3.12 -0.52 -8.25
C ASP A 11 -4.11 0.51 -7.70
N ARG A 12 -5.21 0.04 -7.10
CA ARG A 12 -6.28 0.89 -6.55
C ARG A 12 -6.03 1.35 -5.12
N SER A 13 -4.94 0.92 -4.50
CA SER A 13 -4.66 1.22 -3.10
C SER A 13 -4.45 2.71 -2.87
N HIS A 14 -5.06 3.24 -1.82
CA HIS A 14 -4.89 4.64 -1.40
C HIS A 14 -3.80 4.79 -0.32
N ILE A 15 -3.40 3.69 0.31
CA ILE A 15 -2.29 3.66 1.29
C ILE A 15 -0.91 3.50 0.63
N LEU A 16 -0.87 3.15 -0.66
CA LEU A 16 0.39 2.94 -1.39
C LEU A 16 0.69 4.13 -2.29
N THR A 17 1.94 4.58 -2.25
CA THR A 17 2.51 5.49 -3.26
C THR A 17 2.73 4.75 -4.59
N GLU A 18 3.03 5.50 -5.65
CA GLU A 18 3.37 4.92 -6.95
C GLU A 18 4.60 3.99 -6.87
N ALA A 19 5.66 4.43 -6.19
CA ALA A 19 6.88 3.62 -6.00
C ALA A 19 6.58 2.31 -5.25
N GLU A 20 5.75 2.36 -4.21
CA GLU A 20 5.35 1.16 -3.47
C GLU A 20 4.47 0.24 -4.31
N ARG A 21 3.56 0.76 -5.13
CA ARG A 21 2.76 -0.05 -6.07
C ARG A 21 3.66 -0.84 -7.01
N THR A 22 4.67 -0.19 -7.59
CA THR A 22 5.66 -0.85 -8.47
C THR A 22 6.43 -1.92 -7.70
N TYR A 23 6.94 -1.60 -6.52
CA TYR A 23 7.69 -2.55 -5.67
C TYR A 23 6.86 -3.80 -5.33
N TRP A 24 5.63 -3.60 -4.86
CA TRP A 24 4.75 -4.71 -4.47
C TRP A 24 4.35 -5.55 -5.68
N THR A 25 4.04 -4.93 -6.82
CA THR A 25 3.76 -5.61 -8.09
C THR A 25 4.91 -6.53 -8.53
N GLN A 26 6.15 -6.04 -8.49
CA GLN A 26 7.33 -6.83 -8.83
C GLN A 26 7.63 -7.93 -7.81
N SER A 27 7.21 -7.73 -6.57
CA SER A 27 7.42 -8.68 -5.46
C SER A 27 6.35 -9.78 -5.41
N LEU A 28 5.14 -9.54 -5.92
CA LEU A 28 4.03 -10.51 -5.96
C LEU A 28 4.43 -11.93 -6.40
N PRO A 29 5.11 -12.13 -7.56
CA PRO A 29 5.46 -13.48 -8.01
C PRO A 29 6.47 -14.20 -7.11
N LYS A 30 7.14 -13.46 -6.20
CA LYS A 30 8.13 -14.00 -5.26
C LYS A 30 7.54 -14.27 -3.87
N MET A 31 6.27 -13.93 -3.64
CA MET A 31 5.61 -14.10 -2.35
C MET A 31 5.02 -15.49 -2.19
N ASN A 32 5.12 -16.05 -0.98
CA ASN A 32 4.38 -17.25 -0.61
C ASN A 32 2.90 -16.94 -0.29
N GLU A 33 2.08 -17.97 -0.15
CA GLU A 33 0.64 -17.82 0.06
C GLU A 33 0.28 -17.02 1.32
N MET A 34 1.00 -17.24 2.44
CA MET A 34 0.76 -16.49 3.68
C MET A 34 1.05 -15.00 3.51
N GLN A 35 2.10 -14.64 2.76
CA GLN A 35 2.43 -13.25 2.45
C GLN A 35 1.37 -12.61 1.54
N GLN A 36 0.91 -13.34 0.53
CA GLN A 36 -0.14 -12.88 -0.37
C GLN A 36 -1.46 -12.66 0.39
N GLU A 37 -1.82 -13.56 1.28
CA GLU A 37 -3.03 -13.46 2.10
C GLU A 37 -2.98 -12.26 3.05
N ARG A 38 -1.85 -12.05 3.74
CA ARG A 38 -1.65 -10.86 4.59
C ARG A 38 -1.73 -9.57 3.78
N LEU A 39 -1.11 -9.53 2.60
CA LEU A 39 -1.15 -8.35 1.74
C LEU A 39 -2.58 -8.06 1.28
N GLU A 40 -3.34 -9.08 0.89
CA GLU A 40 -4.76 -8.90 0.56
C GLU A 40 -5.57 -8.36 1.74
N GLN A 41 -5.38 -8.90 2.95
CA GLN A 41 -6.11 -8.44 4.13
C GLN A 41 -5.85 -6.94 4.41
N ILE A 42 -4.59 -6.51 4.30
CA ILE A 42 -4.20 -5.10 4.48
C ILE A 42 -4.89 -4.22 3.42
N LEU A 43 -4.78 -4.59 2.15
CA LEU A 43 -5.35 -3.81 1.04
C LEU A 43 -6.88 -3.78 1.08
N THR A 44 -7.52 -4.87 1.50
CA THR A 44 -8.97 -4.95 1.64
C THR A 44 -9.46 -4.08 2.78
N LYS A 45 -8.78 -4.11 3.94
CA LYS A 45 -9.08 -3.22 5.06
C LYS A 45 -8.90 -1.76 4.67
N ALA A 46 -7.83 -1.42 3.94
CA ALA A 46 -7.60 -0.07 3.46
C ALA A 46 -8.72 0.45 2.54
N LYS A 47 -9.34 -0.43 1.74
CA LYS A 47 -10.50 -0.09 0.89
C LYS A 47 -11.75 0.26 1.70
N GLN A 48 -11.88 -0.26 2.92
CA GLN A 48 -13.02 0.01 3.81
C GLN A 48 -12.88 1.35 4.55
N ILE A 49 -11.69 1.97 4.52
CA ILE A 49 -11.46 3.26 5.16
C ILE A 49 -12.23 4.34 4.39
N PRO A 50 -13.07 5.16 5.05
CA PRO A 50 -13.65 6.33 4.43
C PRO A 50 -12.55 7.37 4.22
N TRP A 51 -12.08 7.51 2.98
CA TRP A 51 -10.99 8.41 2.55
C TRP A 51 -11.41 9.88 2.54
N THR A 52 -11.87 10.37 3.68
CA THR A 52 -12.21 11.78 3.89
C THR A 52 -10.96 12.65 3.79
N GLU A 53 -11.14 13.96 3.56
CA GLU A 53 -10.01 14.91 3.52
C GLU A 53 -9.11 14.82 4.75
N GLN A 54 -9.67 14.57 5.94
CA GLN A 54 -8.90 14.51 7.18
C GLN A 54 -7.98 13.28 7.22
N VAL A 55 -8.46 12.13 6.73
CA VAL A 55 -7.64 10.92 6.60
C VAL A 55 -6.53 11.15 5.57
N GLN A 56 -6.85 11.78 4.43
CA GLN A 56 -5.87 12.10 3.41
C GLN A 56 -4.79 13.06 3.93
N LYS A 57 -5.17 14.11 4.67
CA LYS A 57 -4.24 15.06 5.32
C LYS A 57 -3.32 14.36 6.33
N TYR A 58 -3.84 13.42 7.11
CA TYR A 58 -3.05 12.63 8.05
C TYR A 58 -2.02 11.74 7.34
N PHE A 59 -2.42 11.03 6.28
CA PHE A 59 -1.46 10.24 5.51
C PHE A 59 -0.43 11.10 4.79
N ALA A 60 -0.81 12.28 4.29
CA ALA A 60 0.12 13.24 3.71
C ALA A 60 1.16 13.73 4.72
N SER A 61 0.74 14.03 5.97
CA SER A 61 1.67 14.48 7.01
C SER A 61 2.64 13.37 7.45
N ILE A 62 2.18 12.12 7.53
CA ILE A 62 3.05 10.96 7.78
C ILE A 62 4.06 10.79 6.63
N ALA A 63 3.61 10.86 5.38
CA ALA A 63 4.49 10.73 4.21
C ALA A 63 5.54 11.87 4.14
N GLN A 64 5.20 13.06 4.61
CA GLN A 64 6.13 14.19 4.70
C GLN A 64 7.14 13.99 5.84
N THR A 65 6.70 13.47 6.99
CA THR A 65 7.56 13.13 8.12
C THR A 65 8.53 12.00 7.78
N ALA A 66 8.07 10.96 7.07
CA ALA A 66 8.93 9.87 6.59
C ALA A 66 10.04 10.37 5.65
N ARG A 67 9.74 11.33 4.75
CA ARG A 67 10.73 11.98 3.90
C ARG A 67 11.73 12.83 4.68
N GLY A 68 11.29 13.53 5.72
CA GLY A 68 12.15 14.33 6.60
C GLY A 68 13.17 13.50 7.41
N VAL A 69 12.83 12.26 7.76
CA VAL A 69 13.74 11.35 8.47
C VAL A 69 14.80 10.75 7.54
N VAL A 70 14.47 10.49 6.27
CA VAL A 70 15.43 9.98 5.27
C VAL A 70 16.48 11.04 4.90
N SER A 71 16.15 12.33 4.96
CA SER A 71 17.10 13.42 4.68
C SER A 71 18.09 13.73 5.83
N LYS A 72 17.98 13.06 6.98
CA LYS A 72 18.84 13.28 8.16
C LYS A 72 19.78 12.10 8.47
N ARG A 73 19.97 11.17 7.54
CA ARG A 73 20.98 10.11 7.63
C ARG A 73 22.03 10.24 6.54
#